data_AF-A0A4Y9XUW9-F1
#
_entry.id   AF-A0A4Y9XUW9-F1
#
_cell.length_a   1.000
_cell.length_b   1.000
_cell.length_c   1.000
_cell.angle_alpha   90.00
_cell.angle_beta   90.00
_cell.angle_gamma   90.00
#
_symmetry.space_group_name_H-M   'P 1'
#
loop_
_entity.id
_entity.type
_entity.pdbx_description
1 polymer ?
#
loop_
_entity_poly.entity_id
_entity_poly.type
_entity_poly.pdbx_seq_one_letter_code
_entity_poly.pdbx_strand_id
1 'polypeptide(L)'
;ASILADSEALRAELPGLERFQRAAAQNLTRWYNASVKLFPTAAAGVVQMYDPETRAFVPHQHSTEDDPIVDLGGPFAYFVSVVNVDRLEPKFRIAPLWRDVKPEGAALDVVVLRPERDPSVQMDSDEYREAFSEKLKGVLGGAYQDGAHVGLTYADDGCVRDNGEGWPVVEYFRCGGWMWEPDDIDDRAHLVCADGDIHEIEKGGKATCSAATPSDDKSGFAVFA
;
A
#
# COMPACT_ATOMS: atom_id res chain seq x y z
N ALA A 1 2.46 -7.28 6.37
CA ALA A 1 2.62 -8.04 7.63
C ALA A 1 2.97 -9.51 7.40
N SER A 2 2.27 -10.22 6.51
CA SER A 2 2.47 -11.66 6.27
C SER A 2 3.90 -12.07 5.90
N ILE A 3 4.61 -11.26 5.09
CA ILE A 3 6.03 -11.50 4.77
C ILE A 3 6.87 -11.55 6.04
N LEU A 4 6.67 -10.60 6.97
CA LEU A 4 7.41 -10.59 8.23
C LEU A 4 7.03 -11.80 9.08
N ALA A 5 5.74 -12.11 9.20
CA ALA A 5 5.25 -13.25 9.96
C ALA A 5 5.86 -14.58 9.48
N ASP A 6 5.83 -14.80 8.16
CA ASP A 6 6.41 -16.01 7.56
C ASP A 6 7.93 -16.01 7.64
N SER A 7 8.58 -14.85 7.52
CA SER A 7 10.03 -14.75 7.68
C SER A 7 10.50 -15.11 9.09
N GLU A 8 9.73 -14.73 10.12
CA GLU A 8 10.04 -15.09 11.52
C GLU A 8 9.75 -16.56 11.80
N ALA A 9 8.70 -17.13 11.20
CA ALA A 9 8.44 -18.58 11.25
C ALA A 9 9.59 -19.39 10.61
N LEU A 10 10.20 -18.88 9.55
CA LEU A 10 11.35 -19.50 8.87
C LEU A 10 12.68 -19.32 9.59
N ARG A 11 12.76 -18.48 10.63
CA ARG A 11 14.03 -18.06 11.26
C ARG A 11 14.86 -19.21 11.82
N ALA A 12 14.20 -20.27 12.31
CA ALA A 12 14.88 -21.45 12.83
C ALA A 12 15.59 -22.26 11.73
N GLU A 13 15.01 -22.31 10.53
CA GLU A 13 15.52 -23.07 9.39
C GLU A 13 16.46 -22.24 8.50
N LEU A 14 16.13 -20.95 8.32
CA LEU A 14 16.83 -19.98 7.48
C LEU A 14 17.16 -18.73 8.33
N PRO A 15 18.28 -18.72 9.09
CA PRO A 15 18.60 -17.60 9.96
C PRO A 15 19.06 -16.33 9.20
N GLY A 16 19.42 -16.47 7.92
CA GLY A 16 19.90 -15.38 7.06
C GLY A 16 18.80 -14.47 6.52
N LEU A 17 19.19 -13.49 5.70
CA LEU A 17 18.26 -12.57 5.00
C LEU A 17 17.44 -13.27 3.92
N GLU A 18 17.91 -14.42 3.43
CA GLU A 18 17.22 -15.26 2.45
C GLU A 18 15.81 -15.69 2.89
N ARG A 19 15.54 -15.71 4.20
CA ARG A 19 14.20 -15.98 4.74
C ARG A 19 13.16 -14.96 4.28
N PHE A 20 13.54 -13.69 4.13
CA PHE A 20 12.64 -12.63 3.64
C PHE A 20 12.33 -12.82 2.16
N GLN A 21 13.31 -13.26 1.37
CA GLN A 21 13.10 -13.57 -0.05
C GLN A 21 12.16 -14.77 -0.20
N ARG A 22 12.34 -15.81 0.63
CA ARG A 22 11.46 -16.99 0.66
C ARG A 22 10.04 -16.63 1.09
N ALA A 23 9.90 -15.87 2.17
CA ALA A 23 8.61 -15.40 2.66
C ALA A 23 7.91 -14.48 1.66
N ALA A 24 8.64 -13.55 1.02
CA ALA A 24 8.11 -12.72 -0.04
C ALA A 24 7.58 -13.58 -1.19
N ALA A 25 8.37 -14.56 -1.67
CA ALA A 25 7.93 -15.46 -2.73
C ALA A 25 6.66 -16.26 -2.36
N GLN A 26 6.52 -16.69 -1.11
CA GLN A 26 5.33 -17.39 -0.60
C GLN A 26 4.07 -16.50 -0.57
N ASN A 27 4.24 -15.18 -0.48
CA ASN A 27 3.15 -14.23 -0.34
C ASN A 27 2.71 -13.57 -1.66
N LEU A 28 3.43 -13.80 -2.77
CA LEU A 28 3.13 -13.13 -4.05
C LEU A 28 1.79 -13.53 -4.68
N THR A 29 1.30 -14.74 -4.42
CA THR A 29 -0.01 -15.22 -4.87
C THR A 29 -1.10 -15.00 -3.82
N ARG A 30 -0.77 -14.42 -2.65
CA ARG A 30 -1.73 -14.19 -1.57
C ARG A 30 -2.48 -12.89 -1.82
N TRP A 31 -3.80 -13.00 -1.87
CA TRP A 31 -4.71 -11.86 -1.89
C TRP A 31 -5.40 -11.77 -0.53
N TYR A 32 -5.48 -10.56 0.01
CA TYR A 32 -6.00 -10.26 1.34
C TYR A 32 -7.40 -9.66 1.22
N ASN A 33 -8.40 -10.35 1.78
CA ASN A 33 -9.77 -9.84 1.80
C ASN A 33 -9.96 -8.88 2.97
N ALA A 34 -10.28 -7.63 2.63
CA ALA A 34 -10.55 -6.56 3.58
C ALA A 34 -11.33 -5.43 2.90
N SER A 35 -11.82 -4.50 3.70
CA SER A 35 -12.26 -3.17 3.26
C SER A 35 -11.40 -2.09 3.91
N VAL A 36 -11.13 -1.02 3.16
CA VAL A 36 -10.38 0.13 3.64
C VAL A 36 -11.21 1.39 3.53
N LYS A 37 -11.14 2.24 4.54
CA LYS A 37 -11.58 3.65 4.44
C LYS A 37 -10.39 4.57 4.49
N LEU A 38 -10.32 5.53 3.57
CA LEU A 38 -9.34 6.61 3.60
C LEU A 38 -10.03 7.90 4.05
N PHE A 39 -9.42 8.59 4.99
CA PHE A 39 -9.93 9.84 5.56
C PHE A 39 -9.22 11.05 4.94
N PRO A 40 -9.90 12.17 4.71
CA PRO A 40 -9.29 13.35 4.10
C PRO A 40 -8.16 13.93 4.95
N THR A 41 -7.24 14.66 4.31
CA THR A 41 -6.32 15.51 5.08
C THR A 41 -7.05 16.75 5.57
N ALA A 42 -6.66 17.30 6.72
CA ALA A 42 -7.25 18.54 7.23
C ALA A 42 -7.01 19.74 6.30
N ALA A 43 -5.87 19.76 5.60
CA ALA A 43 -5.51 20.84 4.69
C ALA A 43 -6.30 20.80 3.38
N ALA A 44 -6.43 19.62 2.75
CA ALA A 44 -7.14 19.48 1.48
C ALA A 44 -8.66 19.34 1.63
N GLY A 45 -9.15 18.87 2.79
CA GLY A 45 -10.57 18.55 3.00
C GLY A 45 -11.07 17.31 2.24
N VAL A 46 -10.24 16.72 1.38
CA VAL A 46 -10.52 15.53 0.57
C VAL A 46 -9.35 14.54 0.62
N VAL A 47 -9.60 13.31 0.20
CA VAL A 47 -8.56 12.33 -0.14
C VAL A 47 -8.05 12.66 -1.53
N GLN A 48 -6.72 12.65 -1.70
CA GLN A 48 -6.08 12.88 -2.99
C GLN A 48 -5.50 11.57 -3.53
N MET A 49 -5.46 11.44 -4.86
CA MET A 49 -4.81 10.35 -5.57
C MET A 49 -3.79 10.93 -6.55
N TYR A 50 -2.64 10.27 -6.69
CA TYR A 50 -1.67 10.65 -7.70
C TYR A 50 -2.13 10.21 -9.08
N ASP A 51 -2.13 11.15 -10.01
CA ASP A 51 -2.37 10.92 -11.43
C ASP A 51 -1.02 10.85 -12.17
N PRO A 52 -0.63 9.69 -12.72
CA PRO A 52 0.60 9.53 -13.50
C PRO A 52 0.67 10.38 -14.77
N GLU A 53 -0.47 10.72 -15.38
CA GLU A 53 -0.53 11.52 -16.61
C GLU A 53 -0.18 12.98 -16.31
N THR A 54 -0.85 13.57 -15.31
CA THR A 54 -0.59 14.97 -14.92
C THR A 54 0.58 15.12 -13.95
N ARG A 55 1.09 14.00 -13.40
CA ARG A 55 2.15 13.95 -12.38
C ARG A 55 1.85 14.80 -11.16
N ALA A 56 0.60 14.75 -10.68
CA ALA A 56 0.13 15.56 -9.59
C ALA A 56 -0.84 14.79 -8.69
N PHE A 57 -0.94 15.22 -7.44
CA PHE A 57 -2.04 14.80 -6.59
C PHE A 57 -3.30 15.58 -6.97
N VAL A 58 -4.34 14.85 -7.36
CA VAL A 58 -5.66 15.38 -7.69
C VAL A 58 -6.68 14.85 -6.66
N PRO A 59 -7.80 15.55 -6.42
CA PRO A 59 -8.89 15.01 -5.60
C PRO A 59 -9.33 13.64 -6.13
N HIS A 60 -9.49 12.67 -5.24
CA HIS A 60 -10.02 11.37 -5.63
C HIS A 60 -11.47 11.53 -6.09
N GLN A 61 -11.85 10.87 -7.19
CA GLN A 61 -13.17 11.06 -7.82
C GLN A 61 -14.38 10.76 -6.90
N HIS A 62 -14.17 9.94 -5.86
CA HIS A 62 -15.20 9.61 -4.86
C HIS A 62 -15.06 10.40 -3.55
N SER A 63 -14.11 11.35 -3.46
CA SER A 63 -13.95 12.22 -2.30
C SER A 63 -14.44 13.62 -2.66
N THR A 64 -15.54 14.03 -2.05
CA THR A 64 -16.17 15.34 -2.25
C THR A 64 -16.22 16.11 -0.94
N GLU A 65 -16.55 17.40 -0.97
CA GLU A 65 -16.69 18.19 0.28
C GLU A 65 -17.79 17.65 1.20
N ASP A 66 -18.89 17.14 0.63
CA ASP A 66 -20.02 16.59 1.39
C ASP A 66 -19.78 15.14 1.85
N ASP A 67 -18.99 14.39 1.09
CA ASP A 67 -18.60 13.00 1.41
C ASP A 67 -17.10 12.81 1.12
N PRO A 68 -16.22 13.18 2.09
CA PRO A 68 -14.79 13.24 1.83
C PRO A 68 -14.08 11.89 2.06
N ILE A 69 -14.79 10.85 2.49
CA ILE A 69 -14.22 9.53 2.80
C ILE A 69 -14.20 8.69 1.53
N VAL A 70 -13.12 7.94 1.31
CA VAL A 70 -13.01 7.00 0.19
C VAL A 70 -13.03 5.58 0.72
N ASP A 71 -14.03 4.79 0.31
CA ASP A 71 -14.07 3.35 0.54
C ASP A 71 -13.35 2.59 -0.59
N LEU A 72 -12.46 1.67 -0.21
CA LEU A 72 -11.80 0.73 -1.12
C LEU A 72 -12.18 -0.70 -0.73
N GLY A 73 -12.79 -1.42 -1.66
CA GLY A 73 -13.02 -2.86 -1.56
C GLY A 73 -11.77 -3.63 -1.99
N GLY A 74 -11.41 -4.64 -1.20
CA GLY A 74 -10.44 -5.65 -1.59
C GLY A 74 -10.97 -6.62 -2.67
N PRO A 75 -10.20 -7.66 -2.99
CA PRO A 75 -8.98 -8.06 -2.31
C PRO A 75 -7.79 -7.11 -2.58
N PHE A 76 -6.79 -7.18 -1.71
CA PHE A 76 -5.53 -6.44 -1.82
C PHE A 76 -4.38 -7.42 -2.04
N ALA A 77 -3.44 -7.11 -2.94
CA ALA A 77 -2.17 -7.82 -3.05
C ALA A 77 -1.08 -7.13 -2.21
N TYR A 78 -1.18 -5.81 -2.06
CA TYR A 78 -0.26 -5.02 -1.27
C TYR A 78 -0.96 -3.76 -0.74
N PHE A 79 -0.70 -3.45 0.53
CA PHE A 79 -1.16 -2.24 1.19
C PHE A 79 -0.06 -1.77 2.14
N VAL A 80 0.43 -0.55 1.94
CA VAL A 80 1.37 0.09 2.85
C VAL A 80 1.02 1.56 3.00
N SER A 81 1.14 2.06 4.22
CA SER A 81 1.10 3.49 4.49
C SER A 81 2.43 3.93 5.07
N VAL A 82 2.89 5.11 4.67
CA VAL A 82 4.08 5.74 5.23
C VAL A 82 3.74 7.14 5.74
N VAL A 83 4.43 7.52 6.81
CA VAL A 83 4.63 8.92 7.22
C VAL A 83 6.12 9.16 7.13
N ASN A 84 6.54 10.36 6.74
CA ASN A 84 7.92 10.86 6.85
C ASN A 84 9.05 10.12 6.09
N VAL A 85 8.81 8.94 5.52
CA VAL A 85 9.77 8.16 4.73
C VAL A 85 9.24 7.85 3.32
N ASP A 86 10.14 7.71 2.36
CA ASP A 86 9.84 7.24 1.00
C ASP A 86 10.30 5.78 0.74
N ARG A 87 10.97 5.16 1.73
CA ARG A 87 11.69 3.88 1.60
C ARG A 87 11.45 2.97 2.81
N LEU A 88 11.33 1.66 2.56
CA LEU A 88 11.38 0.62 3.60
C LEU A 88 12.75 -0.06 3.70
N GLU A 89 13.54 0.05 2.64
CA GLU A 89 14.93 -0.42 2.55
C GLU A 89 15.75 0.58 1.72
N PRO A 90 17.09 0.62 1.82
CA PRO A 90 17.91 1.65 1.17
C PRO A 90 17.64 1.86 -0.32
N LYS A 91 17.28 0.80 -1.06
CA LYS A 91 16.95 0.86 -2.49
C LYS A 91 15.46 0.73 -2.80
N PHE A 92 14.64 0.30 -1.85
CA PHE A 92 13.22 0.05 -2.07
C PHE A 92 12.41 1.31 -1.78
N ARG A 93 12.24 2.16 -2.79
CA ARG A 93 11.53 3.44 -2.71
C ARG A 93 10.05 3.24 -3.02
N ILE A 94 9.30 2.70 -2.06
CA ILE A 94 7.89 2.33 -2.25
C ILE A 94 6.95 3.54 -2.32
N ALA A 95 7.31 4.64 -1.66
CA ALA A 95 6.48 5.84 -1.56
C ALA A 95 7.25 7.09 -2.04
N PRO A 96 7.71 7.13 -3.30
CA PRO A 96 8.62 8.17 -3.80
C PRO A 96 8.07 9.60 -3.66
N LEU A 97 6.76 9.77 -3.81
CA LEU A 97 6.11 11.08 -3.91
C LEU A 97 6.06 11.83 -2.58
N TRP A 98 6.24 11.15 -1.45
CA TRP A 98 6.32 11.81 -0.15
C TRP A 98 7.42 12.86 -0.11
N ARG A 99 8.57 12.56 -0.73
CA ARG A 99 9.72 13.46 -0.82
C ARG A 99 9.56 14.52 -1.90
N ASP A 100 9.03 14.11 -3.05
CA ASP A 100 9.03 14.93 -4.27
C ASP A 100 7.89 15.96 -4.25
N VAL A 101 6.75 15.60 -3.65
CA VAL A 101 5.59 16.47 -3.48
C VAL A 101 5.23 16.48 -2.00
N LYS A 102 5.72 17.48 -1.26
CA LYS A 102 5.47 17.54 0.19
C LYS A 102 3.98 17.78 0.48
N PRO A 103 3.39 17.08 1.47
CA PRO A 103 2.03 17.36 1.91
C PRO A 103 1.96 18.70 2.64
N GLU A 104 0.79 19.33 2.58
CA GLU A 104 0.42 20.43 3.47
C GLU A 104 -0.16 19.85 4.76
N GLY A 105 0.50 20.13 5.90
CA GLY A 105 0.08 19.61 7.20
C GLY A 105 0.32 18.12 7.40
N ALA A 106 -0.40 17.53 8.36
CA ALA A 106 -0.30 16.11 8.68
C ALA A 106 -1.01 15.27 7.61
N ALA A 107 -0.25 14.37 6.98
CA ALA A 107 -0.74 13.43 5.98
C ALA A 107 0.03 12.11 6.04
N LEU A 108 -0.56 11.10 5.41
CA LEU A 108 0.04 9.80 5.09
C LEU A 108 0.01 9.65 3.58
N ASP A 109 1.04 9.00 3.03
CA ASP A 109 0.97 8.44 1.69
C ASP A 109 0.63 6.95 1.81
N VAL A 110 -0.34 6.49 1.02
CA VAL A 110 -0.81 5.10 1.02
C VAL A 110 -0.63 4.52 -0.38
N VAL A 111 0.07 3.40 -0.48
CA VAL A 111 0.36 2.70 -1.72
C VAL A 111 -0.37 1.36 -1.70
N VAL A 112 -1.25 1.17 -2.68
CA VAL A 112 -2.17 0.04 -2.76
C VAL A 112 -2.05 -0.64 -4.12
N LEU A 113 -2.08 -1.97 -4.11
CA LEU A 113 -2.22 -2.80 -5.30
C LEU A 113 -3.42 -3.74 -5.11
N ARG A 114 -4.42 -3.59 -5.97
CA ARG A 114 -5.63 -4.43 -5.99
C ARG A 114 -5.66 -5.27 -7.26
N PRO A 115 -5.61 -6.61 -7.15
CA PRO A 115 -5.54 -7.48 -8.32
C PRO A 115 -6.79 -7.41 -9.21
N GLU A 116 -7.97 -7.23 -8.63
CA GLU A 116 -9.23 -7.13 -9.41
C GLU A 116 -9.36 -5.83 -10.22
N ARG A 117 -8.42 -4.90 -10.08
CA ARG A 117 -8.33 -3.74 -10.98
C ARG A 117 -7.65 -4.06 -12.32
N ASP A 118 -6.94 -5.18 -12.39
CA ASP A 118 -6.31 -5.64 -13.62
C ASP A 118 -7.39 -6.04 -14.64
N PRO A 119 -7.47 -5.39 -15.82
CA PRO A 119 -8.48 -5.71 -16.84
C PRO A 119 -8.49 -7.18 -17.30
N SER A 120 -7.39 -7.90 -17.12
CA SER A 120 -7.28 -9.32 -17.47
C SER A 120 -7.80 -10.27 -16.39
N VAL A 121 -8.01 -9.79 -15.16
CA VAL A 121 -8.54 -10.59 -14.04
C VAL A 121 -10.07 -10.53 -14.07
N GLN A 122 -10.70 -11.66 -14.36
CA GLN A 122 -12.17 -11.76 -14.39
C GLN A 122 -12.76 -12.28 -13.09
N MET A 123 -12.03 -13.16 -12.40
CA MET A 123 -12.44 -13.75 -11.13
C MET A 123 -11.23 -14.23 -10.35
N ASP A 124 -11.36 -14.33 -9.04
CA ASP A 124 -10.34 -14.91 -8.19
C ASP A 124 -10.21 -16.42 -8.44
N SER A 125 -9.03 -16.85 -8.89
CA SER A 125 -8.65 -18.25 -9.06
C SER A 125 -7.13 -18.41 -8.91
N ASP A 126 -6.67 -19.64 -8.66
CA ASP A 126 -5.24 -19.93 -8.54
C ASP A 126 -4.45 -19.53 -9.81
N GLU A 127 -5.00 -19.77 -10.99
CA GLU A 127 -4.40 -19.37 -12.27
C GLU A 127 -4.20 -17.85 -12.36
N TYR A 128 -5.22 -17.07 -11.98
CA TYR A 128 -5.14 -15.61 -11.98
C TYR A 128 -4.21 -15.07 -10.90
N ARG A 129 -4.18 -15.70 -9.71
CA ARG A 129 -3.23 -15.35 -8.64
C ARG A 129 -1.79 -15.59 -9.07
N GLU A 130 -1.51 -16.70 -9.74
CA GLU A 130 -0.19 -17.00 -10.31
C GLU A 130 0.20 -16.01 -11.40
N ALA A 131 -0.69 -15.73 -12.36
CA ALA A 131 -0.44 -14.77 -13.41
C ALA A 131 -0.21 -13.34 -12.87
N PHE A 132 -1.03 -12.92 -11.90
CA PHE A 132 -0.88 -11.62 -11.24
C PHE A 132 0.41 -11.54 -10.42
N SER A 133 0.89 -12.65 -9.86
CA SER A 133 2.15 -12.68 -9.09
C SER A 133 3.36 -12.23 -9.91
N GLU A 134 3.41 -12.55 -11.21
CA GLU A 134 4.47 -12.09 -12.11
C GLU A 134 4.36 -10.58 -12.38
N LYS A 135 3.14 -10.06 -12.55
CA LYS A 135 2.92 -8.61 -12.65
C LYS A 135 3.32 -7.91 -11.37
N LEU A 136 2.92 -8.43 -10.21
CA LEU A 136 3.26 -7.90 -8.89
C LEU A 136 4.78 -7.83 -8.68
N LYS A 137 5.53 -8.86 -9.08
CA LYS A 137 7.01 -8.83 -9.07
C LYS A 137 7.56 -7.68 -9.93
N GLY A 138 7.06 -7.53 -11.15
CA GLY A 138 7.49 -6.46 -12.05
C GLY A 138 7.19 -5.07 -11.49
N VAL A 139 5.97 -4.88 -11.00
CA VAL A 139 5.50 -3.62 -10.41
C VAL A 139 6.29 -3.26 -9.16
N LEU A 140 6.39 -4.15 -8.17
CA LEU A 140 7.18 -3.89 -6.96
C LEU A 140 8.69 -3.81 -7.27
N GLY A 141 9.15 -4.49 -8.32
CA GLY A 141 10.50 -4.31 -8.86
C GLY A 141 10.78 -2.88 -9.32
N GLY A 142 9.76 -2.16 -9.82
CA GLY A 142 9.84 -0.73 -10.15
C GLY A 142 10.16 0.17 -8.95
N ALA A 143 9.80 -0.23 -7.72
CA ALA A 143 10.16 0.51 -6.52
C ALA A 143 11.68 0.48 -6.23
N TYR A 144 12.40 -0.53 -6.72
CA TYR A 144 13.87 -0.57 -6.70
C TYR A 144 14.52 0.29 -7.79
N GLN A 145 13.73 0.79 -8.74
CA GLN A 145 14.17 1.65 -9.85
C GLN A 145 13.73 3.10 -9.59
N ASP A 146 14.12 3.60 -8.41
CA ASP A 146 13.79 4.96 -7.93
C ASP A 146 12.29 5.27 -7.87
N GLY A 147 11.46 4.27 -7.58
CA GLY A 147 10.02 4.46 -7.43
C GLY A 147 9.24 4.52 -8.75
N ALA A 148 9.79 4.00 -9.84
CA ALA A 148 9.15 3.99 -11.17
C ALA A 148 7.79 3.28 -11.20
N HIS A 149 7.48 2.43 -10.21
CA HIS A 149 6.20 1.72 -10.11
C HIS A 149 4.98 2.62 -10.06
N VAL A 150 5.11 3.85 -9.55
CA VAL A 150 4.00 4.81 -9.47
C VAL A 150 3.60 5.40 -10.83
N GLY A 151 4.43 5.21 -11.86
CA GLY A 151 4.15 5.62 -13.24
C GLY A 151 3.53 4.52 -14.11
N LEU A 152 3.41 3.30 -13.57
CA LEU A 152 2.94 2.15 -14.34
C LEU A 152 1.42 2.18 -14.50
N THR A 153 0.95 1.91 -15.72
CA THR A 153 -0.47 1.85 -16.08
C THR A 153 -0.84 0.52 -16.73
N TYR A 154 -2.11 0.13 -16.59
CA TYR A 154 -2.70 -0.97 -17.35
C TYR A 154 -3.14 -0.48 -18.73
N ALA A 155 -2.78 -1.26 -19.75
CA ALA A 155 -3.47 -1.23 -21.03
C ALA A 155 -4.80 -2.02 -20.96
N ASP A 156 -5.63 -1.88 -21.99
CA ASP A 156 -6.95 -2.54 -22.07
C ASP A 156 -6.90 -4.07 -21.98
N ASP A 157 -5.78 -4.68 -22.36
CA ASP A 157 -5.52 -6.12 -22.29
C ASP A 157 -4.92 -6.57 -20.94
N GLY A 158 -4.75 -5.64 -19.99
CA GLY A 158 -4.12 -5.87 -18.70
C GLY A 158 -2.59 -5.92 -18.73
N CYS A 159 -1.94 -5.66 -19.86
CA CYS A 159 -0.50 -5.50 -19.91
C CYS A 159 -0.07 -4.23 -19.15
N VAL A 160 1.04 -4.32 -18.43
CA VAL A 160 1.62 -3.18 -17.70
C VAL A 160 2.54 -2.38 -18.62
N ARG A 161 2.36 -1.05 -18.68
CA ARG A 161 3.14 -0.12 -19.49
C ARG A 161 3.71 1.01 -18.65
N ASP A 162 4.77 1.62 -19.16
CA ASP A 162 5.45 2.79 -18.59
C ASP A 162 5.30 3.98 -19.56
N ASN A 163 4.05 4.41 -19.78
CA ASN A 163 3.75 5.56 -20.63
C ASN A 163 2.68 6.51 -20.04
N GLY A 164 2.17 6.23 -18.84
CA GLY A 164 1.18 7.07 -18.15
C GLY A 164 -0.22 7.07 -18.76
N GLU A 165 -0.44 6.36 -19.87
CA GLU A 165 -1.74 6.23 -20.51
C GLU A 165 -2.49 5.03 -19.94
N GLY A 166 -3.74 5.24 -19.49
CA GLY A 166 -4.58 4.18 -18.94
C GLY A 166 -4.71 4.23 -17.42
N TRP A 167 -5.21 3.14 -16.83
CA TRP A 167 -5.48 3.10 -15.39
C TRP A 167 -4.19 2.83 -14.60
N PRO A 168 -3.89 3.59 -13.54
CA PRO A 168 -2.73 3.33 -12.69
C PRO A 168 -2.75 1.89 -12.16
N VAL A 169 -1.63 1.19 -12.27
CA VAL A 169 -1.46 -0.14 -11.66
C VAL A 169 -1.36 -0.01 -10.16
N VAL A 170 -0.56 0.96 -9.71
CA VAL A 170 -0.38 1.32 -8.32
C VAL A 170 -1.35 2.44 -7.98
N GLU A 171 -2.18 2.23 -6.98
CA GLU A 171 -3.02 3.27 -6.41
C GLU A 171 -2.22 3.99 -5.33
N TYR A 172 -1.84 5.24 -5.59
CA TYR A 172 -1.08 6.06 -4.66
C TYR A 172 -1.96 7.19 -4.13
N PHE A 173 -2.33 7.11 -2.87
CA PHE A 173 -3.17 8.09 -2.19
C PHE A 173 -2.38 8.97 -1.25
N ARG A 174 -2.93 10.16 -1.00
CA ARG A 174 -2.56 11.03 0.11
C ARG A 174 -3.80 11.33 0.94
N CYS A 175 -3.74 11.00 2.22
CA CYS A 175 -4.88 11.02 3.12
C CYS A 175 -4.47 11.43 4.54
N GLY A 176 -5.43 11.86 5.36
CA GLY A 176 -5.21 12.15 6.78
C GLY A 176 -5.19 10.91 7.66
N GLY A 177 -5.68 9.78 7.17
CA GLY A 177 -5.74 8.52 7.91
C GLY A 177 -6.35 7.41 7.09
N TRP A 178 -6.30 6.19 7.63
CA TRP A 178 -6.99 5.04 7.07
C TRP A 178 -7.55 4.12 8.16
N MET A 179 -8.54 3.33 7.80
CA MET A 179 -9.09 2.23 8.60
C MET A 179 -9.09 0.95 7.75
N TRP A 180 -8.57 -0.14 8.30
CA TRP A 180 -8.52 -1.46 7.70
C TRP A 180 -9.42 -2.41 8.46
N GLU A 181 -10.40 -2.99 7.77
CA GLU A 181 -11.36 -3.95 8.30
C GLU A 181 -11.17 -5.28 7.56
N PRO A 182 -10.45 -6.26 8.15
CA PRO A 182 -10.22 -7.56 7.52
C PRO A 182 -11.49 -8.40 7.46
N ASP A 183 -11.59 -9.26 6.46
CA ASP A 183 -12.62 -10.31 6.44
C ASP A 183 -12.31 -11.37 7.50
N ASP A 184 -13.31 -11.71 8.32
CA ASP A 184 -13.22 -12.69 9.40
C ASP A 184 -12.78 -14.08 8.96
N ILE A 185 -12.91 -14.44 7.67
CA ILE A 185 -12.44 -15.74 7.17
C ILE A 185 -11.00 -15.71 6.64
N ASP A 186 -10.38 -14.54 6.51
CA ASP A 186 -9.00 -14.39 6.01
C ASP A 186 -8.01 -14.08 7.14
N ASP A 187 -7.56 -15.11 7.84
CA ASP A 187 -6.62 -14.99 8.97
C ASP A 187 -5.37 -14.14 8.67
N ARG A 188 -4.91 -14.09 7.42
CA ARG A 188 -3.72 -13.31 7.07
C ARG A 188 -4.03 -11.81 6.89
N ALA A 189 -5.26 -11.45 6.57
CA ALA A 189 -5.70 -10.05 6.52
C ALA A 189 -5.77 -9.40 7.92
N HIS A 190 -5.83 -10.21 8.99
CA HIS A 190 -5.77 -9.74 10.38
C HIS A 190 -4.38 -9.34 10.85
N LEU A 191 -3.33 -9.53 10.04
CA LEU A 191 -1.97 -9.17 10.42
C LEU A 191 -1.64 -7.74 9.96
N VAL A 192 -1.22 -6.90 10.89
CA VAL A 192 -0.68 -5.55 10.63
C VAL A 192 0.79 -5.51 11.06
N CYS A 193 1.61 -4.80 10.30
CA CYS A 193 3.01 -4.58 10.66
C CYS A 193 3.23 -3.08 10.82
N ALA A 194 3.70 -2.66 11.99
CA ALA A 194 4.07 -1.29 12.29
C ALA A 194 5.52 -1.27 12.76
N ASP A 195 6.39 -0.54 12.05
CA ASP A 195 7.81 -0.36 12.40
C ASP A 195 8.61 -1.66 12.68
N GLY A 196 8.21 -2.76 12.02
CA GLY A 196 8.85 -4.08 12.18
C GLY A 196 8.24 -4.97 13.25
N ASP A 197 7.18 -4.52 13.93
CA ASP A 197 6.41 -5.32 14.88
C ASP A 197 5.09 -5.79 14.27
N ILE A 198 4.72 -7.04 14.54
CA ILE A 198 3.47 -7.64 14.07
C ILE A 198 2.40 -7.48 15.14
N HIS A 199 1.24 -6.99 14.71
CA HIS A 199 0.01 -6.93 15.49
C HIS A 199 -1.07 -7.77 14.83
N GLU A 200 -1.87 -8.44 15.64
CA GLU A 200 -3.03 -9.21 15.18
C GLU A 200 -4.32 -8.45 15.53
N ILE A 201 -5.17 -8.27 14.54
CA ILE A 201 -6.51 -7.72 14.69
C ILE A 201 -7.44 -8.87 15.09
N GLU A 202 -8.17 -8.73 16.19
CA GLU A 202 -9.18 -9.72 16.59
C GLU A 202 -10.30 -9.87 15.53
N LYS A 203 -10.99 -11.01 15.51
CA LYS A 203 -12.17 -11.21 14.64
C LYS A 203 -13.26 -10.17 14.94
N GLY A 204 -13.83 -9.58 13.90
CA GLY A 204 -14.73 -8.42 13.97
C GLY A 204 -14.04 -7.10 14.35
N GLY A 205 -12.72 -7.11 14.52
CA GLY A 205 -11.90 -5.95 14.85
C GLY A 205 -11.44 -5.16 13.63
N LYS A 206 -10.70 -4.08 13.88
CA LYS A 206 -10.13 -3.22 12.83
C LYS A 206 -8.87 -2.51 13.28
N ALA A 207 -8.04 -2.10 12.32
CA ALA A 207 -6.88 -1.25 12.56
C ALA A 207 -7.13 0.15 12.00
N THR A 208 -6.65 1.17 12.71
CA THR A 208 -6.75 2.58 12.29
C THR A 208 -5.41 3.27 12.40
N CYS A 209 -5.08 4.08 11.41
CA CYS A 209 -3.94 4.99 11.43
C CYS A 209 -4.40 6.40 11.10
N SER A 210 -3.82 7.40 11.76
CA SER A 210 -4.11 8.80 11.48
C SER A 210 -2.82 9.61 11.57
N ALA A 211 -2.62 10.49 10.60
CA ALA A 211 -1.53 11.44 10.61
C ALA A 211 -1.79 12.48 11.71
N ALA A 212 -0.80 12.71 12.56
CA ALA A 212 -0.87 13.71 13.61
C ALA A 212 0.30 14.68 13.48
N THR A 213 0.02 15.96 13.68
CA THR A 213 1.07 16.94 13.95
C THR A 213 1.56 16.71 15.39
N PRO A 214 2.88 16.66 15.63
CA PRO A 214 3.46 16.73 16.97
C PRO A 214 2.77 17.80 17.82
N SER A 215 2.19 17.42 18.96
CA SER A 215 1.53 18.35 19.87
C SER A 215 2.51 19.10 20.79
N ASP A 216 3.71 18.57 20.95
CA ASP A 216 4.83 19.14 21.71
C ASP A 216 6.17 18.54 21.23
N ASP A 217 7.29 19.08 21.72
CA ASP A 217 8.65 18.60 21.40
C ASP A 217 8.94 17.16 21.88
N LYS A 218 8.00 16.52 22.58
CA LYS A 218 8.09 15.13 23.07
C LYS A 218 7.20 14.18 22.29
N SER A 219 6.24 14.68 21.52
CA SER A 219 5.31 13.90 20.72
C SER A 219 5.84 13.81 19.29
N GLY A 220 6.68 12.81 19.07
CA GLY A 220 7.30 12.56 17.77
C GLY A 220 8.42 11.54 17.89
N PHE A 221 8.90 11.05 16.76
CA PHE A 221 10.07 10.18 16.72
C PHE A 221 11.34 11.03 16.79
N ALA A 222 12.13 10.87 17.85
CA ALA A 222 13.42 11.54 18.02
C ALA A 222 14.55 10.60 17.58
N VAL A 223 15.34 11.04 16.59
CA VAL A 223 16.60 10.37 16.24
C VAL A 223 17.69 10.98 17.10
N PHE A 224 18.22 10.19 18.03
CA PHE A 224 19.44 10.55 18.75
C PHE A 224 20.65 10.12 17.92
N ALA A 225 21.57 11.05 17.67
CA ALA A 225 22.84 10.81 16.99
C ALA A 225 23.88 10.18 17.93
#